data_AF-A0A353M674-F1
#
_entry.id   AF-A0A353M674-F1
#
_cell.length_a   1.000
_cell.length_b   1.000
_cell.length_c   1.000
_cell.angle_alpha   90.00
_cell.angle_beta   90.00
_cell.angle_gamma   90.00
#
_symmetry.space_group_name_H-M   'P 1'
#
loop_
_entity.id
_entity.type
_entity.pdbx_description
1 polymer ?
#
loop_
_entity_poly.entity_id
_entity_poly.type
_entity_poly.pdbx_seq_one_letter_code
_entity_poly.pdbx_strand_id
1 'polypeptide(L)' 'TIRADFADSLDENAVHGSDSAENAAIEIEYFFGKDGVCPRTR' A
#
# COMPACT_ATOMS: atom_id res chain seq x y z
N THR A 1 -11.64 10.76 5.51
CA THR A 1 -10.60 9.97 4.79
C THR A 1 -10.08 8.96 5.78
N ILE A 2 -9.48 7.84 5.34
CA ILE A 2 -9.05 6.78 6.29
C ILE A 2 -8.29 7.36 7.49
N ARG A 3 -7.34 8.27 7.29
CA ARG A 3 -6.61 8.90 8.39
C ARG A 3 -7.47 9.81 9.28
N ALA A 4 -8.40 10.58 8.71
CA ALA A 4 -9.31 11.41 9.50
C ALA A 4 -10.27 10.58 10.36
N ASP A 5 -10.62 9.39 9.89
CA ASP A 5 -11.63 8.53 10.52
C ASP A 5 -10.98 7.53 11.50
N PHE A 6 -9.70 7.18 11.32
CA PHE A 6 -9.04 6.07 12.02
C PHE A 6 -7.62 6.34 12.58
N ALA A 7 -7.02 7.52 12.40
CA ALA A 7 -5.70 7.78 13.00
C ALA A 7 -5.81 8.01 14.51
N ASP A 8 -4.98 7.31 15.29
CA ASP A 8 -4.88 7.50 16.73
C ASP A 8 -3.94 8.66 17.08
N SER A 9 -2.87 8.82 16.29
CA SER A 9 -1.90 9.91 16.40
C SER A 9 -1.25 10.22 15.05
N LEU A 10 -0.30 11.16 15.03
CA LEU A 10 0.47 11.47 13.82
C LEU A 10 1.31 10.27 13.36
N ASP A 11 1.93 9.58 14.32
CA ASP A 11 2.78 8.41 14.08
C ASP A 11 1.93 7.16 13.80
N GLU A 12 0.84 6.98 14.55
CA GLU A 12 -0.11 5.87 14.41
C GLU A 12 -1.29 6.28 13.50
N ASN A 13 -0.98 6.55 12.23
CA ASN A 13 -1.93 7.10 11.26
C ASN A 13 -2.71 6.07 10.43
N ALA A 14 -2.93 4.88 11.00
CA ALA A 14 -3.72 3.75 10.49
C ALA A 14 -3.21 3.02 9.24
N VAL A 15 -2.77 3.73 8.19
CA VAL A 15 -2.42 3.10 6.90
C VAL A 15 -1.18 3.73 6.25
N HIS A 16 -0.39 2.87 5.61
CA HIS A 16 0.65 3.23 4.64
C HIS A 16 0.09 3.23 3.22
N GLY A 17 0.68 4.02 2.34
CA GLY A 17 0.42 3.98 0.90
C GLY A 17 1.61 4.57 0.16
N SER A 18 1.99 3.95 -0.96
CA SER A 18 3.11 4.41 -1.76
C SER A 18 2.85 5.83 -2.29
N ASP A 19 3.87 6.67 -2.25
CA ASP A 19 3.80 8.11 -2.57
C ASP A 19 4.07 8.42 -4.05
N SER A 20 4.54 7.44 -4.82
CA SER A 20 4.83 7.57 -6.25
C SER A 20 4.66 6.24 -6.99
N ALA A 21 4.57 6.28 -8.32
CA ALA A 21 4.50 5.07 -9.15
C ALA A 21 5.79 4.24 -9.08
N GLU A 22 6.94 4.90 -8.92
CA GLU A 22 8.24 4.24 -8.76
C GLU A 22 8.30 3.49 -7.42
N ASN A 23 7.95 4.15 -6.31
CA ASN A 23 7.91 3.50 -5.00
C ASN A 23 6.83 2.42 -4.92
N ALA A 24 5.69 2.61 -5.58
CA ALA A 24 4.67 1.56 -5.66
C ALA A 24 5.20 0.27 -6.30
N ALA A 25 5.95 0.38 -7.40
CA ALA A 25 6.56 -0.78 -8.05
C ALA A 25 7.58 -1.49 -7.13
N ILE A 26 8.40 -0.71 -6.41
CA ILE A 26 9.39 -1.23 -5.46
C ILE A 26 8.71 -1.95 -4.30
N GLU A 27 7.74 -1.32 -3.65
CA GLU A 27 7.04 -1.86 -2.48
C GLU A 27 6.22 -3.11 -2.85
N ILE A 28 5.53 -3.12 -4.00
CA ILE A 28 4.79 -4.30 -4.46
C ILE A 28 5.75 -5.47 -4.72
N GLU A 29 6.85 -5.25 -5.45
CA GLU A 29 7.82 -6.32 -5.71
C GLU A 29 8.47 -6.85 -4.42
N TYR A 30 8.74 -5.98 -3.44
CA TYR A 30 9.33 -6.38 -2.15
C TYR A 30 8.46 -7.39 -1.39
N PHE A 31 7.14 -7.16 -1.33
CA PHE A 31 6.23 -8.03 -0.57
C PHE A 31 5.66 -9.20 -1.37
N PHE A 32 5.43 -9.03 -2.67
CA PHE A 32 4.70 -10.00 -3.49
C PHE A 32 5.59 -10.70 -4.52
N GLY A 33 6.72 -10.10 -4.92
CA GLY A 33 7.54 -10.59 -6.03
C GLY A 33 6.80 -10.57 -7.38
N LYS A 34 7.49 -11.04 -8.43
CA LYS A 34 6.99 -10.97 -9.83
C LYS A 34 5.65 -11.66 -10.08
N ASP A 35 5.39 -12.79 -9.42
CA ASP A 35 4.20 -13.63 -9.66
C ASP A 35 3.20 -13.61 -8.49
N GLY A 36 3.39 -12.74 -7.50
CA GLY A 36 2.53 -12.67 -6.31
C GLY A 36 1.22 -11.92 -6.49
N VAL A 37 0.98 -11.33 -7.66
CA VAL A 37 -0.25 -10.60 -7.98
C VAL A 37 -1.11 -11.46 -8.91
N CYS A 38 -2.35 -11.73 -8.51
CA CYS A 38 -3.31 -12.53 -9.28
C CYS A 38 -4.29 -11.63 -10.05
N PRO A 39 -4.18 -11.49 -11.39
CA PRO A 39 -5.14 -10.72 -12.17
C PRO A 39 -6.53 -11.35 -12.08
N ARG A 40 -7.57 -10.51 -12.06
CA ARG A 40 -8.96 -10.99 -12.16
C ARG A 40 -9.21 -11.54 -13.57
N THR A 41 -9.77 -12.75 -13.65
CA THR A 41 -10.08 -13.43 -14.92
C THR A 41 -11.57 -13.59 -15.19
N ARG A 42 -12.41 -13.20 -14.22
CA ARG A 42 -13.87 -13.15 -14.26
C ARG A 42 -14.40 -12.30 -13.12
#